data_AF-A0A9N8ZJX0-F1
#
_entry.id   AF-A0A9N8ZJX0-F1
#
_cell.length_a   1.000
_cell.length_b   1.000
_cell.length_c   1.000
_cell.angle_alpha   90.00
_cell.angle_beta   90.00
_cell.angle_gamma   90.00
#
_symmetry.space_group_name_H-M   'P 1'
#
loop_
_entity.id
_entity.type
_entity.pdbx_description
1 polymer ?
#
loop_
_entity_poly.entity_id
_entity_poly.type
_entity_poly.pdbx_seq_one_letter_code
_entity_poly.pdbx_strand_id
1 'polypeptide(L)'
;MEEYDHLLLNQTTEDDNKLYFTYQQQGYLGIQASTLNGTLHIRYPTNLPLIAKKIDIIFSGKSYVQWNEGTIINYAEKKHFEYSCRVYDGDDELGLSYLDLPFEFKIPENAHSSILPVTSKLTNHLGKAKIYYSIKAVITKERRSELFLKFKKSNKEVEIKCPITRFIRQREIEKQESITLTKKVNSGDYSITFNKVTFNQYDIIKLSLNIKNISRKVIRNVNKAKIQINFNEYCKLKVGYKSHLVEKRLLHSVMNENLDQTYKGFGFDIELFKEYNLYLSESKVCCSVKTDLINVWHVVEIIVFLNGKKRVKFEKIINIVNAIDEI
;
A
#
# COMPACT_ATOMS: atom_id res chain seq x y z
N MET A 1 11.13 19.55 8.41
CA MET A 1 10.15 20.50 7.85
C MET A 1 10.70 20.95 6.52
N GLU A 2 10.61 20.07 5.53
CA GLU A 2 10.97 20.19 4.11
C GLU A 2 10.71 18.78 3.54
N GLU A 3 10.19 18.68 2.31
CA GLU A 3 9.63 17.50 1.61
C GLU A 3 8.12 17.22 1.79
N TYR A 4 7.27 18.17 1.39
CA TYR A 4 5.88 17.87 0.96
C TYR A 4 5.52 18.48 -0.41
N ASP A 5 6.51 18.85 -1.22
CA ASP A 5 6.32 19.47 -2.54
C ASP A 5 6.09 18.48 -3.70
N HIS A 6 5.95 17.19 -3.42
CA HIS A 6 5.71 16.18 -4.46
C HIS A 6 4.27 15.68 -4.50
N LEU A 7 3.28 16.58 -4.58
CA LEU A 7 1.92 16.25 -5.05
C LEU A 7 1.30 17.27 -6.02
N LEU A 8 2.04 18.30 -6.43
CA LEU A 8 1.62 19.24 -7.48
C LEU A 8 2.10 18.81 -8.88
N LEU A 9 1.82 17.58 -9.33
CA LEU A 9 1.88 17.30 -10.77
C LEU A 9 1.19 15.98 -11.14
N ASN A 10 -0.12 16.02 -11.34
CA ASN A 10 -0.77 15.10 -12.27
C ASN A 10 -1.74 15.93 -13.12
N GLN A 11 -1.18 16.76 -13.99
CA GLN A 11 -1.97 17.43 -15.03
C GLN A 11 -2.56 16.34 -15.94
N THR A 12 -3.87 16.35 -16.14
CA THR A 12 -4.52 15.44 -17.08
C THR A 12 -4.05 15.75 -18.50
N THR A 13 -3.48 14.74 -19.13
CA THR A 13 -3.27 14.62 -20.57
C THR A 13 -4.64 14.57 -21.27
N GLU A 14 -4.98 15.62 -22.03
CA GLU A 14 -5.75 15.58 -23.29
C GLU A 14 -6.30 16.97 -23.72
N ASP A 15 -6.09 18.06 -22.98
CA ASP A 15 -6.55 19.39 -23.42
C ASP A 15 -5.70 20.54 -22.84
N ASP A 16 -4.53 20.84 -23.43
CA ASP A 16 -3.67 22.03 -23.24
C ASP A 16 -3.85 22.86 -21.94
N ASN A 17 -3.77 22.25 -20.76
CA ASN A 17 -3.98 22.92 -19.46
C ASN A 17 -5.30 23.74 -19.33
N LYS A 18 -6.30 23.52 -20.18
CA LYS A 18 -7.57 24.27 -20.17
C LYS A 18 -8.53 23.82 -19.08
N LEU A 19 -8.40 22.57 -18.63
CA LEU A 19 -9.22 22.01 -17.55
C LEU A 19 -8.39 21.04 -16.72
N TYR A 20 -8.19 21.34 -15.44
CA TYR A 20 -7.38 20.50 -14.57
C TYR A 20 -7.80 20.64 -13.10
N PHE A 21 -7.40 19.68 -12.29
CA PHE A 21 -7.65 19.64 -10.86
C PHE A 21 -6.40 20.00 -10.07
N THR A 22 -6.60 20.72 -8.98
CA THR A 22 -5.71 20.68 -7.81
C THR A 22 -6.46 20.02 -6.67
N TYR A 23 -5.79 19.22 -5.85
CA TYR A 23 -6.41 18.58 -4.70
C TYR A 23 -5.38 18.24 -3.63
N GLN A 24 -5.86 18.09 -2.39
CA GLN A 24 -5.10 17.62 -1.26
C GLN A 24 -6.02 16.84 -0.30
N GLN A 25 -5.51 15.75 0.25
CA GLN A 25 -6.11 15.12 1.42
C GLN A 25 -5.80 15.97 2.65
N GLN A 26 -6.83 16.49 3.32
CA GLN A 26 -6.71 17.17 4.60
C GLN A 26 -7.06 16.22 5.75
N GLY A 27 -6.27 16.28 6.83
CA GLY A 27 -6.40 15.39 7.98
C GLY A 27 -5.82 13.97 7.78
N TYR A 28 -5.77 13.22 8.87
CA TYR A 28 -5.17 11.88 8.93
C TYR A 28 -6.23 10.79 8.99
N LEU A 29 -6.63 10.28 7.82
CA LEU A 29 -7.60 9.18 7.72
C LEU A 29 -7.18 8.01 8.60
N GLY A 30 -8.07 7.57 9.49
CA GLY A 30 -7.82 6.47 10.43
C GLY A 30 -7.40 6.90 11.83
N ILE A 31 -6.97 8.16 12.00
CA ILE A 31 -6.74 8.78 13.31
C ILE A 31 -7.85 9.80 13.62
N GLN A 32 -8.25 10.58 12.60
CA GLN A 32 -9.31 11.57 12.68
C GLN A 32 -10.08 11.64 11.35
N ALA A 33 -11.17 12.42 11.34
CA ALA A 33 -11.90 12.72 10.11
C ALA A 33 -10.96 13.35 9.08
N SER A 34 -11.10 12.91 7.82
CA SER A 34 -10.27 13.38 6.72
C SER A 34 -11.15 13.77 5.54
N THR A 35 -10.76 14.82 4.84
CA THR A 35 -11.48 15.35 3.69
C THR A 35 -10.55 15.42 2.48
N LEU A 36 -11.14 15.41 1.29
CA LEU A 36 -10.46 15.65 0.04
C LEU A 36 -10.93 17.01 -0.48
N ASN A 37 -10.02 17.98 -0.41
CA ASN A 37 -10.29 19.37 -0.79
C ASN A 37 -9.55 19.67 -2.08
N GLY A 38 -10.16 20.46 -2.96
CA GLY A 38 -9.54 20.78 -4.23
C GLY A 38 -10.28 21.85 -5.00
N THR A 39 -9.78 22.12 -6.20
CA THR A 39 -10.36 23.09 -7.13
C THR A 39 -10.29 22.52 -8.55
N LEU A 40 -11.40 22.63 -9.27
CA LEU A 40 -11.41 22.47 -10.72
C LEU A 40 -11.10 23.83 -11.36
N HIS A 41 -10.01 23.88 -12.12
CA HIS A 41 -9.58 25.07 -12.84
C HIS A 41 -10.05 25.02 -14.28
N ILE A 42 -10.75 26.05 -14.72
CA ILE A 42 -11.18 26.27 -16.11
C ILE A 42 -10.35 27.42 -16.67
N ARG A 43 -9.62 27.17 -17.76
CA ARG A 43 -8.65 28.08 -18.41
C ARG A 43 -8.81 28.03 -19.94
N TYR A 44 -10.00 28.33 -20.41
CA TYR A 44 -10.30 28.47 -21.83
C TYR A 44 -10.02 29.90 -22.33
N PRO A 45 -9.54 30.09 -23.57
CA PRO A 45 -9.46 31.41 -24.19
C PRO A 45 -10.82 32.14 -24.20
N THR A 46 -10.81 33.46 -24.13
CA THR A 46 -12.03 34.30 -24.15
C THR A 46 -12.77 34.26 -25.48
N ASN A 47 -12.07 34.02 -26.57
CA ASN A 47 -12.65 33.83 -27.91
C ASN A 47 -13.22 32.43 -28.14
N LEU A 48 -12.90 31.46 -27.27
CA LEU A 48 -13.41 30.09 -27.35
C LEU A 48 -13.71 29.54 -25.94
N PRO A 49 -14.67 30.14 -25.21
CA PRO A 49 -14.99 29.75 -23.85
C PRO A 49 -15.64 28.36 -23.80
N LEU A 50 -15.56 27.73 -22.64
CA LEU A 50 -16.32 26.51 -22.36
C LEU A 50 -17.79 26.86 -22.13
N ILE A 51 -18.67 26.41 -23.03
CA ILE A 51 -20.12 26.47 -22.81
C ILE A 51 -20.52 25.26 -21.95
N ALA A 52 -20.95 25.52 -20.72
CA ALA A 52 -21.42 24.50 -19.79
C ALA A 52 -22.72 24.97 -19.13
N LYS A 53 -23.72 24.09 -19.08
CA LYS A 53 -24.94 24.28 -18.29
C LYS A 53 -24.69 23.95 -16.83
N LYS A 54 -23.95 22.87 -16.61
CA LYS A 54 -23.78 22.26 -15.31
C LYS A 54 -22.45 21.54 -15.21
N ILE A 55 -21.79 21.65 -14.05
CA ILE A 55 -20.59 20.89 -13.73
C ILE A 55 -20.78 20.20 -12.38
N ASP A 56 -20.73 18.86 -12.41
CA ASP A 56 -20.66 18.02 -11.21
C ASP A 56 -19.23 17.53 -11.03
N ILE A 57 -18.74 17.54 -9.79
CA ILE A 57 -17.53 16.83 -9.38
C ILE A 57 -17.96 15.54 -8.69
N ILE A 58 -17.38 14.42 -9.13
CA ILE A 58 -17.61 13.09 -8.58
C ILE A 58 -16.33 12.61 -7.94
N PHE A 59 -16.41 12.17 -6.69
CA PHE A 59 -15.32 11.51 -5.98
C PHE A 59 -15.68 10.05 -5.73
N SER A 60 -14.84 9.12 -6.19
CA SER A 60 -15.13 7.69 -6.09
C SER A 60 -13.93 6.89 -5.58
N GLY A 61 -14.21 5.83 -4.82
CA GLY A 61 -13.23 4.87 -4.35
C GLY A 61 -13.52 3.48 -4.88
N LYS A 62 -12.52 2.85 -5.49
CA LYS A 62 -12.68 1.57 -6.19
C LYS A 62 -11.52 0.63 -5.90
N SER A 63 -11.84 -0.66 -5.82
CA SER A 63 -10.86 -1.75 -5.91
C SER A 63 -11.01 -2.49 -7.21
N TYR A 64 -9.89 -2.89 -7.78
CA TYR A 64 -9.83 -3.62 -9.04
C TYR A 64 -8.78 -4.73 -8.96
N VAL A 65 -9.12 -5.91 -9.45
CA VAL A 65 -8.20 -7.02 -9.67
C VAL A 65 -8.37 -7.62 -11.06
N GLN A 66 -7.26 -7.97 -11.67
CA GLN A 66 -7.19 -8.76 -12.90
C GLN A 66 -6.00 -9.70 -12.85
N TRP A 67 -6.17 -10.91 -13.39
CA TRP A 67 -5.09 -11.81 -13.78
C TRP A 67 -5.53 -12.71 -14.93
N ASN A 68 -4.56 -13.28 -15.64
CA ASN A 68 -4.84 -14.20 -16.72
C ASN A 68 -4.43 -15.63 -16.36
N GLU A 69 -5.24 -16.58 -16.83
CA GLU A 69 -5.01 -18.02 -16.79
C GLU A 69 -5.07 -18.53 -18.24
N GLY A 70 -3.92 -18.47 -18.95
CA GLY A 70 -3.89 -18.69 -20.40
C GLY A 70 -4.65 -17.58 -21.13
N THR A 71 -5.71 -17.95 -21.85
CA THR A 71 -6.60 -17.02 -22.56
C THR A 71 -7.72 -16.45 -21.68
N ILE A 72 -7.92 -17.01 -20.47
CA ILE A 72 -9.00 -16.59 -19.58
C ILE A 72 -8.54 -15.36 -18.78
N ILE A 73 -9.32 -14.27 -18.86
CA ILE A 73 -9.12 -13.08 -18.05
C ILE A 73 -10.05 -13.16 -16.84
N ASN A 74 -9.48 -13.27 -15.64
CA ASN A 74 -10.22 -13.12 -14.39
C ASN A 74 -10.21 -11.63 -14.04
N TYR A 75 -11.38 -11.05 -13.80
CA TYR A 75 -11.58 -9.62 -13.55
C TYR A 75 -12.62 -9.41 -12.45
N ALA A 76 -12.36 -8.52 -11.52
CA ALA A 76 -13.38 -7.96 -10.64
C ALA A 76 -13.07 -6.50 -10.31
N GLU A 77 -14.11 -5.69 -10.30
CA GLU A 77 -14.07 -4.32 -9.82
C GLU A 77 -15.18 -4.14 -8.78
N LYS A 78 -14.86 -3.43 -7.70
CA LYS A 78 -15.81 -3.07 -6.66
C LYS A 78 -15.70 -1.57 -6.40
N LYS A 79 -16.82 -0.87 -6.58
CA LYS A 79 -17.00 0.51 -6.12
C LYS A 79 -17.35 0.48 -4.64
N HIS A 80 -16.55 1.13 -3.80
CA HIS A 80 -16.78 1.22 -2.36
C HIS A 80 -17.70 2.37 -2.01
N PHE A 81 -17.51 3.50 -2.69
CA PHE A 81 -18.37 4.68 -2.57
C PHE A 81 -18.27 5.54 -3.83
N GLU A 82 -19.24 6.42 -3.99
CA GLU A 82 -19.24 7.50 -4.96
C GLU A 82 -20.07 8.65 -4.41
N TYR A 83 -19.46 9.83 -4.37
CA TYR A 83 -20.10 11.07 -3.97
C TYR A 83 -20.09 12.04 -5.14
N SER A 84 -21.12 12.87 -5.23
CA SER A 84 -21.25 13.89 -6.26
C SER A 84 -21.58 15.22 -5.61
N CYS A 85 -20.94 16.30 -6.08
CA CYS A 85 -21.20 17.67 -5.68
C CYS A 85 -21.34 18.53 -6.93
N ARG A 86 -22.44 19.28 -7.03
CA ARG A 86 -22.62 20.28 -8.09
C ARG A 86 -21.83 21.52 -7.71
N VAL A 87 -20.86 21.89 -8.54
CA VAL A 87 -19.99 23.06 -8.32
C VAL A 87 -20.34 24.21 -9.25
N TYR A 88 -21.12 23.95 -10.30
CA TYR A 88 -21.61 24.98 -11.21
C TYR A 88 -23.00 24.62 -11.72
N ASP A 89 -23.89 25.59 -11.68
CA ASP A 89 -25.23 25.57 -12.25
C ASP A 89 -25.45 26.95 -12.87
N GLY A 90 -25.46 27.02 -14.20
CA GLY A 90 -25.45 28.29 -14.90
C GLY A 90 -26.42 28.34 -16.07
N ASP A 91 -26.71 29.55 -16.50
CA ASP A 91 -27.59 29.82 -17.62
C ASP A 91 -26.89 29.50 -18.95
N ASP A 92 -27.70 29.10 -19.93
CA ASP A 92 -27.29 28.40 -21.15
C ASP A 92 -26.40 29.21 -22.12
N GLU A 93 -26.13 30.49 -21.81
CA GLU A 93 -25.46 31.44 -22.72
C GLU A 93 -24.08 31.92 -22.25
N LEU A 94 -23.73 31.76 -20.97
CA LEU A 94 -22.47 32.25 -20.42
C LEU A 94 -21.31 31.29 -20.70
N GLY A 95 -20.31 31.79 -21.43
CA GLY A 95 -19.07 31.05 -21.67
C GLY A 95 -18.10 31.15 -20.50
N LEU A 96 -17.56 30.00 -20.08
CA LEU A 96 -16.56 29.89 -19.01
C LEU A 96 -15.14 29.91 -19.59
N SER A 97 -14.46 31.05 -19.47
CA SER A 97 -13.04 31.18 -19.85
C SER A 97 -12.10 30.99 -18.68
N TYR A 98 -12.33 31.72 -17.58
CA TYR A 98 -11.49 31.65 -16.39
C TYR A 98 -12.37 31.50 -15.16
N LEU A 99 -12.37 30.32 -14.56
CA LEU A 99 -13.17 30.03 -13.38
C LEU A 99 -12.49 28.98 -12.51
N ASP A 100 -12.58 29.18 -11.19
CA ASP A 100 -12.12 28.24 -10.18
C ASP A 100 -13.30 27.74 -9.37
N LEU A 101 -13.50 26.43 -9.40
CA LEU A 101 -14.65 25.77 -8.79
C LEU A 101 -14.16 24.88 -7.64
N PRO A 102 -14.20 25.37 -6.39
CA PRO A 102 -13.75 24.60 -5.24
C PRO A 102 -14.72 23.45 -4.94
N PHE A 103 -14.18 22.36 -4.40
CA PHE A 103 -14.95 21.23 -3.91
C PHE A 103 -14.31 20.64 -2.65
N GLU A 104 -15.14 20.00 -1.85
CA GLU A 104 -14.75 19.28 -0.64
C GLU A 104 -15.59 18.00 -0.52
N PHE A 105 -14.93 16.88 -0.26
CA PHE A 105 -15.59 15.60 0.05
C PHE A 105 -15.06 15.03 1.36
N LYS A 106 -15.96 14.53 2.21
CA LYS A 106 -15.55 13.70 3.35
C LYS A 106 -15.06 12.34 2.85
N ILE A 107 -13.89 11.92 3.32
CA ILE A 107 -13.37 10.58 3.03
C ILE A 107 -13.99 9.61 4.03
N PRO A 108 -14.61 8.50 3.59
CA PRO A 108 -15.21 7.53 4.50
C PRO A 108 -14.17 6.93 5.46
N GLU A 109 -14.52 6.80 6.74
CA GLU A 109 -13.60 6.27 7.75
C GLU A 109 -13.16 4.82 7.48
N ASN A 110 -13.93 4.06 6.70
CA ASN A 110 -13.60 2.70 6.28
C ASN A 110 -12.77 2.65 4.98
N ALA A 111 -12.42 3.78 4.38
CA ALA A 111 -11.57 3.83 3.20
C ALA A 111 -10.16 3.29 3.52
N HIS A 112 -9.62 2.51 2.58
CA HIS A 112 -8.28 1.94 2.67
C HIS A 112 -7.24 2.86 2.03
N SER A 113 -5.96 2.74 2.41
CA SER A 113 -4.90 3.40 1.64
C SER A 113 -4.93 2.95 0.19
N SER A 114 -4.60 3.87 -0.72
CA SER A 114 -4.35 3.52 -2.11
C SER A 114 -3.22 2.51 -2.20
N ILE A 115 -3.39 1.54 -3.10
CA ILE A 115 -2.38 0.53 -3.39
C ILE A 115 -2.01 0.69 -4.84
N LEU A 116 -0.74 1.01 -5.07
CA LEU A 116 -0.14 1.02 -6.40
C LEU A 116 -0.24 -0.38 -7.03
N PRO A 117 -0.25 -0.50 -8.36
CA PRO A 117 -0.33 -1.79 -9.03
C PRO A 117 0.69 -2.78 -8.46
N VAL A 118 0.19 -3.85 -7.83
CA VAL A 118 1.02 -5.01 -7.49
C VAL A 118 1.39 -5.67 -8.81
N THR A 119 2.64 -5.50 -9.24
CA THR A 119 3.15 -6.12 -10.48
C THR A 119 3.68 -7.51 -10.16
N SER A 120 3.06 -8.54 -10.75
CA SER A 120 3.64 -9.88 -10.75
C SER A 120 4.67 -9.99 -11.87
N LYS A 121 5.89 -10.42 -11.56
CA LYS A 121 6.93 -10.76 -12.56
C LYS A 121 6.71 -12.14 -13.19
N LEU A 122 5.80 -12.96 -12.65
CA LEU A 122 5.62 -14.35 -13.05
C LEU A 122 4.73 -14.55 -14.29
N THR A 123 4.09 -13.49 -14.78
CA THR A 123 3.43 -13.50 -16.08
C THR A 123 3.82 -12.21 -16.79
N ASN A 124 4.44 -12.32 -17.97
CA ASN A 124 4.91 -11.15 -18.72
C ASN A 124 3.84 -10.09 -18.94
N HIS A 125 2.55 -10.42 -18.79
CA HIS A 125 1.49 -9.44 -18.53
C HIS A 125 0.47 -10.07 -17.56
N LEU A 126 -0.29 -9.25 -16.82
CA LEU A 126 -1.72 -9.46 -16.49
C LEU A 126 -2.15 -9.55 -15.00
N GLY A 127 -1.27 -9.77 -14.03
CA GLY A 127 -1.64 -9.55 -12.62
C GLY A 127 -1.68 -8.05 -12.28
N LYS A 128 -2.86 -7.43 -12.18
CA LYS A 128 -3.05 -6.02 -11.79
C LYS A 128 -4.01 -5.95 -10.62
N ALA A 129 -3.57 -5.42 -9.49
CA ALA A 129 -4.43 -5.15 -8.35
C ALA A 129 -4.23 -3.72 -7.87
N LYS A 130 -5.32 -2.99 -7.65
CA LYS A 130 -5.29 -1.59 -7.20
C LYS A 130 -6.45 -1.29 -6.27
N ILE A 131 -6.15 -0.50 -5.24
CA ILE A 131 -7.14 0.31 -4.53
C ILE A 131 -6.85 1.73 -4.96
N TYR A 132 -7.79 2.38 -5.62
CA TYR A 132 -7.58 3.71 -6.18
C TYR A 132 -8.81 4.58 -5.96
N TYR A 133 -8.56 5.88 -5.93
CA TYR A 133 -9.60 6.89 -5.88
C TYR A 133 -9.43 7.84 -7.04
N SER A 134 -10.54 8.43 -7.47
CA SER A 134 -10.54 9.41 -8.53
C SER A 134 -11.51 10.55 -8.26
N ILE A 135 -11.12 11.73 -8.74
CA ILE A 135 -11.98 12.90 -8.87
C ILE A 135 -12.30 13.04 -10.36
N LYS A 136 -13.58 13.19 -10.69
CA LYS A 136 -14.07 13.29 -12.06
C LYS A 136 -15.00 14.49 -12.19
N ALA A 137 -14.70 15.40 -13.12
CA ALA A 137 -15.63 16.45 -13.52
C ALA A 137 -16.52 15.92 -14.65
N VAL A 138 -17.84 16.09 -14.51
CA VAL A 138 -18.81 15.84 -15.56
C VAL A 138 -19.40 17.19 -15.99
N ILE A 139 -19.02 17.63 -17.18
CA ILE A 139 -19.45 18.91 -17.76
C ILE A 139 -20.58 18.62 -18.74
N THR A 140 -21.77 19.08 -18.39
CA THR A 140 -22.95 19.01 -19.25
C THR A 140 -22.98 20.25 -20.13
N LYS A 141 -22.90 20.06 -21.45
CA LYS A 141 -22.92 21.15 -22.43
C LYS A 141 -24.33 21.34 -23.03
N GLU A 142 -24.71 22.59 -23.24
CA GLU A 142 -25.88 22.97 -24.06
C GLU A 142 -25.48 23.02 -25.56
N ARG A 143 -26.40 22.72 -26.49
CA ARG A 143 -26.14 22.79 -27.94
C ARG A 143 -26.25 24.24 -28.44
N ARG A 144 -25.25 24.72 -29.18
CA ARG A 144 -25.40 25.86 -30.11
C ARG A 144 -25.66 25.33 -31.53
N SER A 145 -26.92 25.13 -31.91
CA SER A 145 -27.48 25.09 -33.28
C SER A 145 -28.53 24.00 -33.52
N GLU A 146 -29.63 24.38 -34.18
CA GLU A 146 -30.73 23.51 -34.63
C GLU A 146 -30.39 22.66 -35.87
N LEU A 147 -29.27 22.93 -36.56
CA LEU A 147 -28.93 22.28 -37.84
C LEU A 147 -28.32 20.86 -37.73
N PHE A 148 -27.84 20.43 -36.56
CA PHE A 148 -27.18 19.13 -36.38
C PHE A 148 -27.96 18.20 -35.43
N LEU A 149 -29.21 17.88 -35.82
CA LEU A 149 -30.21 17.15 -35.04
C LEU A 149 -29.90 15.68 -34.68
N LYS A 150 -28.76 15.08 -35.09
CA LYS A 150 -28.55 13.62 -34.98
C LYS A 150 -27.50 13.12 -33.97
N PHE A 151 -26.73 13.99 -33.30
CA PHE A 151 -25.72 13.53 -32.34
C PHE A 151 -26.09 13.87 -30.88
N LYS A 152 -26.25 12.83 -30.05
CA LYS A 152 -26.66 12.86 -28.63
C LYS A 152 -25.87 13.89 -27.79
N LYS A 153 -26.48 14.39 -26.69
CA LYS A 153 -25.86 15.22 -25.64
C LYS A 153 -24.39 14.82 -25.42
N SER A 154 -23.45 15.73 -25.63
CA SER A 154 -22.02 15.47 -25.43
C SER A 154 -21.61 15.92 -24.03
N ASN A 155 -21.51 14.96 -23.10
CA ASN A 155 -20.86 15.22 -21.83
C ASN A 155 -19.35 15.24 -22.06
N LYS A 156 -18.65 16.24 -21.52
CA LYS A 156 -17.19 16.21 -21.41
C LYS A 156 -16.83 15.73 -20.01
N GLU A 157 -15.93 14.77 -19.94
CA GLU A 157 -15.46 14.22 -18.68
C GLU A 157 -13.96 14.44 -18.55
N VAL A 158 -13.51 14.83 -17.36
CA VAL A 158 -12.08 14.89 -17.02
C VAL A 158 -11.91 14.20 -15.68
N GLU A 159 -11.00 13.23 -15.61
CA GLU A 159 -10.79 12.40 -14.43
C GLU A 159 -9.31 12.38 -14.06
N ILE A 160 -9.03 12.54 -12.76
CA ILE A 160 -7.70 12.45 -12.18
C ILE A 160 -7.70 11.41 -11.06
N LYS A 161 -6.58 10.67 -10.93
CA LYS A 161 -6.37 9.80 -9.78
C LYS A 161 -5.93 10.62 -8.58
N CYS A 162 -6.53 10.35 -7.43
CA CYS A 162 -6.21 10.97 -6.16
C CYS A 162 -5.81 9.89 -5.14
N PRO A 163 -4.51 9.63 -4.90
CA PRO A 163 -4.12 8.67 -3.89
C PRO A 163 -4.54 9.17 -2.51
N ILE A 164 -5.06 8.25 -1.69
CA ILE A 164 -5.45 8.50 -0.30
C ILE A 164 -4.63 7.62 0.61
N THR A 165 -4.17 8.19 1.71
CA THR A 165 -3.34 7.49 2.69
C THR A 165 -4.07 7.40 4.01
N ARG A 166 -4.24 6.17 4.50
CA ARG A 166 -4.68 5.89 5.87
C ARG A 166 -3.46 5.79 6.78
N PHE A 167 -3.56 6.39 7.95
CA PHE A 167 -2.53 6.47 8.97
C PHE A 167 -2.97 5.79 10.27
N ILE A 168 -1.99 5.42 11.09
CA ILE A 168 -2.14 5.00 12.48
C ILE A 168 -1.13 5.82 13.30
N ARG A 169 -1.41 6.09 14.57
CA ARG A 169 -0.48 6.83 15.42
C ARG A 169 0.76 5.99 15.73
N GLN A 170 1.95 6.58 15.60
CA GLN A 170 3.21 5.88 15.91
C GLN A 170 3.24 5.32 17.34
N ARG A 171 2.72 6.07 18.32
CA ARG A 171 2.63 5.61 19.72
C ARG A 171 1.85 4.31 19.91
N GLU A 172 0.89 4.00 19.01
CA GLU A 172 0.13 2.74 19.06
C GLU A 172 0.97 1.55 18.58
N ILE A 173 1.96 1.82 17.72
CA ILE A 173 2.94 0.85 17.25
C ILE A 173 4.00 0.60 18.33
N GLU A 174 4.46 1.64 19.01
CA GLU A 174 5.53 1.56 20.01
C GLU A 174 5.11 0.90 21.32
N LYS A 175 3.82 0.97 21.68
CA LYS A 175 3.26 0.29 22.85
C LYS A 175 3.14 -1.23 22.70
N GLN A 176 3.45 -1.78 21.52
CA GLN A 176 3.34 -3.23 21.29
C GLN A 176 4.40 -4.00 22.06
N GLU A 177 3.97 -5.07 22.73
CA GLU A 177 4.88 -5.99 23.39
C GLU A 177 5.68 -6.82 22.38
N SER A 178 6.91 -7.15 22.78
CA SER A 178 7.75 -8.07 22.03
C SER A 178 7.13 -9.46 21.99
N ILE A 179 7.27 -10.15 20.86
CA ILE A 179 6.75 -11.52 20.69
C ILE A 179 7.90 -12.49 20.49
N THR A 180 7.95 -13.53 21.31
CA THR A 180 8.93 -14.62 21.17
C THR A 180 8.29 -15.87 20.57
N LEU A 181 8.90 -16.40 19.52
CA LEU A 181 8.57 -17.70 18.95
C LEU A 181 9.59 -18.73 19.45
N THR A 182 9.14 -19.86 19.97
CA THR A 182 10.02 -20.92 20.50
C THR A 182 9.82 -22.24 19.78
N LYS A 183 10.90 -22.99 19.52
CA LYS A 183 10.87 -24.35 18.98
C LYS A 183 11.94 -25.19 19.66
N LYS A 184 11.52 -26.32 20.21
CA LYS A 184 12.43 -27.34 20.76
C LYS A 184 12.66 -28.43 19.73
N VAL A 185 13.92 -28.77 19.50
CA VAL A 185 14.32 -29.87 18.60
C VAL A 185 15.50 -30.60 19.23
N ASN A 186 15.81 -31.82 18.75
CA ASN A 186 16.88 -32.66 19.33
C ASN A 186 18.27 -31.97 19.39
N SER A 187 18.49 -30.92 18.61
CA SER A 187 19.73 -30.14 18.62
C SER A 187 19.80 -29.04 19.69
N GLY A 188 18.68 -28.64 20.28
CA GLY A 188 18.58 -27.55 21.26
C GLY A 188 17.22 -26.83 21.23
N ASP A 189 17.07 -25.86 22.11
CA ASP A 189 15.90 -25.01 22.26
C ASP A 189 16.15 -23.68 21.54
N TYR A 190 15.35 -23.36 20.53
CA TYR A 190 15.52 -22.18 19.70
C TYR A 190 14.40 -21.19 20.00
N SER A 191 14.75 -19.91 20.06
CA SER A 191 13.80 -18.82 20.26
C SER A 191 14.15 -17.62 19.40
N ILE A 192 13.14 -16.96 18.83
CA ILE A 192 13.29 -15.71 18.10
C ILE A 192 12.32 -14.69 18.69
N THR A 193 12.85 -13.57 19.15
CA THR A 193 12.06 -12.45 19.65
C THR A 193 11.97 -11.36 18.60
N PHE A 194 10.76 -10.93 18.30
CA PHE A 194 10.44 -9.75 17.52
C PHE A 194 10.16 -8.60 18.48
N ASN A 195 10.74 -7.42 18.25
CA ASN A 195 10.49 -6.26 19.09
C ASN A 195 9.01 -5.81 19.06
N LYS A 196 8.35 -5.94 17.91
CA LYS A 196 6.93 -5.66 17.70
C LYS A 196 6.42 -6.43 16.48
N VAL A 197 5.12 -6.31 16.16
CA VAL A 197 4.51 -6.99 14.99
C VAL A 197 3.89 -6.06 13.97
N THR A 198 3.72 -4.79 14.32
CA THR A 198 3.32 -3.74 13.38
C THR A 198 4.47 -2.79 13.16
N PHE A 199 4.67 -2.37 11.91
CA PHE A 199 5.80 -1.54 11.50
C PHE A 199 5.33 -0.49 10.52
N ASN A 200 5.91 0.71 10.60
CA ASN A 200 5.82 1.69 9.52
C ASN A 200 6.56 1.17 8.27
N GLN A 201 6.25 1.68 7.08
CA GLN A 201 6.94 1.29 5.83
C GLN A 201 8.45 1.58 5.84
N TYR A 202 8.90 2.48 6.72
CA TYR A 202 10.29 2.90 6.83
C TYR A 202 10.96 2.41 8.13
N ASP A 203 10.28 1.58 8.91
CA ASP A 203 10.79 1.08 10.20
C ASP A 203 11.92 0.06 10.04
N ILE A 204 12.54 -0.26 11.18
CA ILE A 204 13.49 -1.36 11.33
C ILE A 204 12.83 -2.49 12.11
N ILE A 205 12.84 -3.70 11.54
CA ILE A 205 12.44 -4.92 12.24
C ILE A 205 13.65 -5.41 13.04
N LYS A 206 13.55 -5.37 14.37
CA LYS A 206 14.59 -5.88 15.27
C LYS A 206 14.25 -7.30 15.72
N LEU A 207 15.18 -8.22 15.51
CA LEU A 207 15.02 -9.64 15.81
C LEU A 207 16.16 -10.09 16.71
N SER A 208 15.86 -10.91 17.72
CA SER A 208 16.88 -11.53 18.57
C SER A 208 16.72 -13.05 18.53
N LEU A 209 17.73 -13.75 18.01
CA LEU A 209 17.82 -15.21 18.02
C LEU A 209 18.53 -15.66 19.29
N ASN A 210 17.94 -16.61 20.00
CA ASN A 210 18.53 -17.24 21.17
C ASN A 210 18.40 -18.77 21.08
N ILE A 211 19.52 -19.48 21.22
CA ILE A 211 19.60 -20.95 21.19
C ILE A 211 20.17 -21.44 22.52
N LYS A 212 19.42 -22.28 23.23
CA LYS A 212 19.75 -22.87 24.53
C LYS A 212 19.84 -24.39 24.43
N ASN A 213 20.38 -25.02 25.49
CA ASN A 213 20.37 -26.48 25.67
C ASN A 213 20.95 -27.25 24.47
N ILE A 214 22.03 -26.72 23.89
CA ILE A 214 22.61 -27.28 22.66
C ILE A 214 23.26 -28.62 22.94
N SER A 215 22.93 -29.65 22.15
CA SER A 215 23.53 -30.97 22.36
C SER A 215 25.04 -30.99 22.06
N ARG A 216 25.83 -31.74 22.84
CA ARG A 216 27.30 -31.85 22.71
C ARG A 216 27.80 -32.17 21.30
N LYS A 217 27.03 -32.95 20.51
CA LYS A 217 27.37 -33.27 19.11
C LYS A 217 27.29 -32.06 18.18
N VAL A 218 26.46 -31.07 18.52
CA VAL A 218 26.27 -29.83 17.77
C VAL A 218 27.30 -28.79 18.19
N ILE A 219 27.64 -28.70 19.48
CA ILE A 219 28.61 -27.76 20.08
C ILE A 219 29.93 -27.71 19.31
N ARG A 220 30.50 -28.86 18.93
CA ARG A 220 31.79 -28.93 18.21
C ARG A 220 31.78 -28.25 16.83
N ASN A 221 30.61 -27.94 16.29
CA ASN A 221 30.44 -27.39 14.94
C ASN A 221 29.57 -26.11 14.91
N VAL A 222 29.22 -25.53 16.06
CA VAL A 222 28.41 -24.30 16.15
C VAL A 222 29.01 -23.13 15.37
N ASN A 223 30.34 -23.12 15.18
CA ASN A 223 31.08 -22.11 14.41
C ASN A 223 30.74 -22.10 12.89
N LYS A 224 29.77 -22.91 12.44
CA LYS A 224 29.23 -22.92 11.08
C LYS A 224 27.71 -22.80 11.10
N ALA A 225 27.20 -21.81 11.81
CA ALA A 225 25.80 -21.42 11.72
C ALA A 225 25.58 -20.59 10.46
N LYS A 226 24.54 -20.92 9.71
CA LYS A 226 24.05 -20.11 8.60
C LYS A 226 22.61 -19.73 8.91
N ILE A 227 22.34 -18.43 8.89
CA ILE A 227 21.02 -17.88 9.20
C ILE A 227 20.53 -17.17 7.96
N GLN A 228 19.37 -17.60 7.50
CA GLN A 228 18.69 -17.02 6.35
C GLN A 228 17.44 -16.31 6.84
N ILE A 229 17.30 -15.05 6.46
CA ILE A 229 16.14 -14.23 6.76
C ILE A 229 15.51 -13.81 5.43
N ASN A 230 14.25 -14.20 5.21
CA ASN A 230 13.45 -13.77 4.07
C ASN A 230 12.34 -12.85 4.57
N PHE A 231 12.12 -11.75 3.87
CA PHE A 231 10.95 -10.91 4.04
C PHE A 231 10.11 -10.98 2.76
N ASN A 232 8.90 -11.52 2.87
CA ASN A 232 8.02 -11.76 1.74
C ASN A 232 6.74 -10.95 1.89
N GLU A 233 6.30 -10.34 0.79
CA GLU A 233 4.98 -9.75 0.60
C GLU A 233 4.12 -10.75 -0.16
N TYR A 234 2.92 -11.02 0.36
CA TYR A 234 1.93 -11.87 -0.27
C TYR A 234 0.71 -11.03 -0.60
N CYS A 235 0.27 -11.12 -1.86
CA CYS A 235 -0.95 -10.50 -2.33
C CYS A 235 -1.91 -11.57 -2.85
N LYS A 236 -3.02 -11.79 -2.15
CA LYS A 236 -4.12 -12.67 -2.60
C LYS A 236 -5.19 -11.85 -3.28
N LEU A 237 -5.38 -12.12 -4.57
CA LEU A 237 -6.42 -11.56 -5.42
C LEU A 237 -7.62 -12.50 -5.42
N LYS A 238 -8.84 -11.96 -5.47
CA LYS A 238 -10.08 -12.75 -5.45
C LYS A 238 -11.06 -12.25 -6.50
N VAL A 239 -11.63 -13.17 -7.28
CA VAL A 239 -12.70 -12.94 -8.26
C VAL A 239 -13.73 -14.05 -8.07
N GLY A 240 -14.87 -13.74 -7.44
CA GLY A 240 -15.84 -14.75 -7.05
C GLY A 240 -15.21 -15.83 -6.15
N TYR A 241 -15.33 -17.09 -6.56
CA TYR A 241 -14.74 -18.24 -5.86
C TYR A 241 -13.26 -18.50 -6.20
N LYS A 242 -12.72 -17.82 -7.22
CA LYS A 242 -11.32 -17.98 -7.62
C LYS A 242 -10.41 -17.07 -6.81
N SER A 243 -9.20 -17.54 -6.56
CA SER A 243 -8.15 -16.71 -5.97
C SER A 243 -6.80 -16.95 -6.59
N HIS A 244 -6.00 -15.90 -6.70
CA HIS A 244 -4.65 -15.94 -7.22
C HIS A 244 -3.69 -15.35 -6.18
N LEU A 245 -2.63 -16.08 -5.85
CA LEU A 245 -1.61 -15.63 -4.89
C LEU A 245 -0.39 -15.14 -5.65
N VAL A 246 -0.03 -13.87 -5.43
CA VAL A 246 1.22 -13.29 -5.89
C VAL A 246 2.16 -13.20 -4.69
N GLU A 247 3.34 -13.80 -4.82
CA GLU A 247 4.41 -13.69 -3.83
C GLU A 247 5.53 -12.80 -4.39
N LYS A 248 5.96 -11.84 -3.57
CA LYS A 248 7.09 -10.96 -3.88
C LYS A 248 8.07 -11.04 -2.70
N ARG A 249 9.25 -11.57 -2.97
CA ARG A 249 10.36 -11.50 -2.01
C ARG A 249 10.90 -10.07 -1.98
N LEU A 250 10.74 -9.40 -0.84
CA LEU A 250 11.18 -8.02 -0.63
C LEU A 250 12.65 -7.99 -0.19
N LEU A 251 13.01 -8.85 0.75
CA LEU A 251 14.38 -8.98 1.25
C LEU A 251 14.80 -10.45 1.30
N HIS A 252 16.06 -10.69 0.96
CA HIS A 252 16.71 -11.97 1.17
C HIS A 252 18.10 -11.71 1.76
N SER A 253 18.28 -12.08 3.02
CA SER A 253 19.57 -11.98 3.69
C SER A 253 20.05 -13.36 4.10
N VAL A 254 21.33 -13.62 3.83
CA VAL A 254 22.00 -14.86 4.20
C VAL A 254 23.28 -14.48 4.91
N MET A 255 23.37 -14.86 6.18
CA MET A 255 24.52 -14.55 7.03
C MET A 255 25.18 -15.87 7.43
N ASN A 256 26.49 -15.97 7.18
CA ASN A 256 27.33 -17.03 7.72
C ASN A 256 28.00 -16.46 8.96
N GLU A 257 27.63 -16.95 10.13
CA GLU A 257 28.00 -16.27 11.38
C GLU A 257 28.68 -17.20 12.37
N ASN A 258 29.67 -16.64 13.05
CA ASN A 258 30.10 -17.11 14.35
C ASN A 258 29.12 -16.52 15.36
N LEU A 259 28.24 -17.35 15.93
CA LEU A 259 27.32 -16.93 16.98
C LEU A 259 28.10 -16.61 18.26
N ASP A 260 27.77 -15.50 18.92
CA ASP A 260 28.40 -15.11 20.17
C ASP A 260 28.07 -16.15 21.25
N GLN A 261 29.11 -16.80 21.77
CA GLN A 261 29.00 -17.87 22.76
C GLN A 261 29.02 -17.27 24.16
N THR A 262 27.91 -17.42 24.89
CA THR A 262 27.88 -17.08 26.31
C THR A 262 27.79 -18.36 27.12
N TYR A 263 28.76 -18.58 28.01
CA TYR A 263 28.74 -19.69 28.96
C TYR A 263 28.00 -19.24 30.22
N LYS A 264 26.92 -19.93 30.58
CA LYS A 264 26.22 -19.68 31.84
C LYS A 264 26.32 -20.90 32.75
N GLY A 265 27.00 -20.71 33.89
CA GLY A 265 27.03 -21.66 35.00
C GLY A 265 28.17 -22.69 34.97
N PHE A 266 28.27 -23.47 36.05
CA PHE A 266 29.24 -24.57 36.24
C PHE A 266 28.84 -25.87 35.50
N GLY A 267 27.75 -25.85 34.74
CA GLY A 267 27.29 -26.93 33.86
C GLY A 267 27.41 -26.51 32.40
N PHE A 268 27.58 -27.46 31.49
CA PHE A 268 27.82 -27.27 30.05
C PHE A 268 26.60 -26.72 29.26
N ASP A 269 25.87 -25.76 29.81
CA ASP A 269 24.74 -25.10 29.16
C ASP A 269 25.26 -23.92 28.33
N ILE A 270 25.40 -24.14 27.03
CA ILE A 270 25.80 -23.12 26.07
C ILE A 270 24.56 -22.39 25.58
N GLU A 271 24.57 -21.07 25.72
CA GLU A 271 23.57 -20.15 25.17
C GLU A 271 24.21 -19.35 24.03
N LEU A 272 23.56 -19.33 22.87
CA LEU A 272 23.95 -18.52 21.71
C LEU A 272 22.94 -17.41 21.54
N PHE A 273 23.41 -16.19 21.37
CA PHE A 273 22.56 -15.01 21.19
C PHE A 273 23.03 -14.19 20.00
N LYS A 274 22.08 -13.66 19.22
CA LYS A 274 22.38 -12.72 18.14
C LYS A 274 21.21 -11.81 17.81
N GLU A 275 21.51 -10.55 17.52
CA GLU A 275 20.52 -9.57 17.06
C GLU A 275 20.66 -9.27 15.57
N TYR A 276 19.52 -9.06 14.91
CA TYR A 276 19.40 -8.71 13.51
C TYR A 276 18.49 -7.50 13.34
N ASN A 277 18.90 -6.59 12.46
CA ASN A 277 18.12 -5.43 12.07
C ASN A 277 17.78 -5.55 10.57
N LEU A 278 16.48 -5.54 10.24
CA LEU A 278 16.01 -5.51 8.85
C LEU A 278 15.42 -4.13 8.55
N TYR A 279 16.01 -3.41 7.61
CA TYR A 279 15.60 -2.06 7.24
C TYR A 279 14.51 -2.14 6.16
N LEU A 280 13.32 -1.62 6.43
CA LEU A 280 12.21 -1.63 5.47
C LEU A 280 12.33 -0.53 4.39
N SER A 281 13.02 0.57 4.71
CA SER A 281 13.22 1.73 3.83
C SER A 281 13.88 1.40 2.48
N GLU A 282 14.65 0.32 2.40
CA GLU A 282 15.32 -0.11 1.17
C GLU A 282 14.37 -0.78 0.16
N SER A 283 13.15 -1.13 0.59
CA SER A 283 12.16 -1.83 -0.21
C SER A 283 10.92 -0.96 -0.45
N LYS A 284 10.39 -0.96 -1.68
CA LYS A 284 9.02 -0.48 -1.93
C LYS A 284 8.03 -1.52 -1.40
N VAL A 285 7.71 -1.41 -0.11
CA VAL A 285 6.78 -2.29 0.63
C VAL A 285 5.38 -1.68 0.62
N CYS A 286 4.35 -2.45 0.29
CA CYS A 286 2.98 -1.97 0.40
C CYS A 286 2.48 -2.04 1.84
N CYS A 287 1.50 -1.20 2.21
CA CYS A 287 0.76 -1.44 3.44
C CYS A 287 0.02 -2.78 3.39
N SER A 288 -0.06 -3.43 4.54
CA SER A 288 -0.96 -4.55 4.77
C SER A 288 -2.40 -4.09 4.63
N VAL A 289 -3.19 -4.87 3.88
CA VAL A 289 -4.60 -4.57 3.64
C VAL A 289 -5.40 -5.86 3.60
N LYS A 290 -6.67 -5.78 4.01
CA LYS A 290 -7.64 -6.87 3.82
C LYS A 290 -8.93 -6.29 3.28
N THR A 291 -9.27 -6.66 2.05
CA THR A 291 -10.50 -6.27 1.36
C THR A 291 -11.15 -7.51 0.75
N ASP A 292 -12.32 -7.35 0.14
CA ASP A 292 -13.00 -8.47 -0.52
C ASP A 292 -12.25 -8.97 -1.76
N LEU A 293 -11.55 -8.07 -2.47
CA LEU A 293 -10.84 -8.40 -3.72
C LEU A 293 -9.34 -8.59 -3.52
N ILE A 294 -8.74 -7.87 -2.57
CA ILE A 294 -7.28 -7.75 -2.40
C ILE A 294 -6.94 -7.94 -0.92
N ASN A 295 -6.05 -8.90 -0.64
CA ASN A 295 -5.41 -9.06 0.66
C ASN A 295 -3.90 -8.97 0.50
N VAL A 296 -3.26 -8.02 1.19
CA VAL A 296 -1.80 -7.88 1.27
C VAL A 296 -1.34 -8.13 2.69
N TRP A 297 -0.41 -9.05 2.88
CA TRP A 297 0.22 -9.32 4.18
C TRP A 297 1.69 -9.65 4.00
N HIS A 298 2.44 -9.57 5.10
CA HIS A 298 3.88 -9.74 5.08
C HIS A 298 4.31 -10.83 6.04
N VAL A 299 5.35 -11.57 5.66
CA VAL A 299 5.91 -12.64 6.48
C VAL A 299 7.41 -12.47 6.58
N VAL A 300 7.92 -12.51 7.81
CA VAL A 300 9.34 -12.69 8.09
C VAL A 300 9.58 -14.18 8.35
N GLU A 301 10.36 -14.80 7.47
CA GLU A 301 10.80 -16.19 7.59
C GLU A 301 12.27 -16.23 8.02
N ILE A 302 12.57 -16.97 9.08
CA ILE A 302 13.93 -17.12 9.59
C ILE A 302 14.27 -18.60 9.62
N ILE A 303 15.31 -18.98 8.87
CA ILE A 303 15.76 -20.36 8.75
C ILE A 303 17.16 -20.47 9.34
N VAL A 304 17.29 -21.34 10.35
CA VAL A 304 18.55 -21.60 11.03
C VAL A 304 19.11 -22.93 10.53
N PHE A 305 20.32 -22.85 9.97
CA PHE A 305 21.11 -24.00 9.54
C PHE A 305 22.29 -24.16 10.49
N LEU A 306 22.48 -25.38 11.00
CA LEU A 306 23.69 -25.75 11.75
C LEU A 306 24.38 -26.91 11.04
N ASN A 307 25.65 -26.73 10.71
CA ASN A 307 26.48 -27.70 9.99
C ASN A 307 25.93 -28.02 8.59
N GLY A 308 25.43 -26.98 7.90
CA GLY A 308 24.81 -27.11 6.58
C GLY A 308 23.43 -27.78 6.56
N LYS A 309 22.94 -28.30 7.71
CA LYS A 309 21.61 -28.90 7.82
C LYS A 309 20.61 -27.90 8.37
N LYS A 310 19.47 -27.75 7.69
CA LYS A 310 18.33 -26.97 8.19
C LYS A 310 17.87 -27.57 9.53
N ARG A 311 17.86 -26.76 10.59
CA ARG A 311 17.44 -27.19 11.93
C ARG A 311 16.05 -26.72 12.24
N VAL A 312 15.81 -25.43 12.09
CA VAL A 312 14.56 -24.79 12.48
C VAL A 312 14.18 -23.73 11.45
N LYS A 313 12.87 -23.58 11.25
CA LYS A 313 12.26 -22.50 10.47
C LYS A 313 11.23 -21.80 11.36
N PHE A 314 11.31 -20.49 11.46
CA PHE A 314 10.33 -19.62 12.11
C PHE A 314 9.64 -18.78 11.05
N GLU A 315 8.36 -18.52 11.23
CA GLU A 315 7.58 -17.63 10.38
C GLU A 315 6.73 -16.75 11.28
N LYS A 316 6.72 -15.45 11.00
CA LYS A 316 5.85 -14.49 11.68
C LYS A 316 5.19 -13.60 10.65
N ILE A 317 3.86 -13.55 10.69
CA ILE A 317 3.10 -12.53 9.97
C ILE A 317 3.28 -11.21 10.71
N ILE A 318 3.67 -10.18 9.97
CA ILE A 318 3.77 -8.80 10.47
C ILE A 318 2.84 -7.88 9.67
N ASN A 319 2.48 -6.77 10.29
CA ASN A 319 1.59 -5.77 9.73
C ASN A 319 2.40 -4.54 9.30
N ILE A 320 2.27 -4.10 8.06
CA ILE A 320 2.92 -2.87 7.56
C ILE A 320 1.86 -1.80 7.41
N VAL A 321 2.08 -0.62 7.98
CA VAL A 321 1.12 0.49 7.99
C VAL A 321 1.82 1.80 7.65
N ASN A 322 1.05 2.85 7.37
CA ASN A 322 1.59 4.21 7.38
C ASN A 322 1.42 4.75 8.80
N ALA A 323 2.52 5.17 9.41
CA ALA A 323 2.49 5.78 10.72
C ALA A 323 2.88 7.25 10.63
N ILE A 324 2.34 8.05 11.56
CA ILE A 324 2.73 9.43 11.75
C ILE A 324 2.91 9.71 13.24
N ASP A 325 3.91 10.53 13.56
CA ASP A 325 4.07 11.12 14.89
C ASP A 325 3.03 12.22 15.08
N GLU A 326 2.55 12.43 16.31
CA GLU A 326 1.56 13.50 16.57
C GLU A 326 2.14 14.87 16.17
N ILE A 327 1.29 15.68 15.51
CA ILE A 327 1.55 17.09 15.20
C ILE A 327 1.21 17.95 16.40
#